data_AF-A0A5J4KYX7-F1
#
_entry.id   AF-A0A5J4KYX7-F1
#
_cell.length_a   1.000
_cell.length_b   1.000
_cell.length_c   1.000
_cell.angle_alpha   90.00
_cell.angle_beta   90.00
_cell.angle_gamma   90.00
#
_symmetry.space_group_name_H-M   'P 1'
#
loop_
_entity.id
_entity.type
_entity.pdbx_description
1 polymer ?
#
loop_
_entity_poly.entity_id
_entity_poly.type
_entity_poly.pdbx_seq_one_letter_code
_entity_poly.pdbx_strand_id
1 'polypeptide(L)' 'MVDNPLYPNYDTLMENTEVRSFCEENNIELLVFFGSHASGEIHHESDINVAVKLKEGSIRGFKARIDLQT' A
#
# COMPACT_ATOMS: atom_id res chain seq x y z
N MET A 1 0.12 -26.71 9.04
CA MET A 1 0.75 -25.39 9.27
C MET A 1 0.62 -24.67 7.96
N VAL A 2 -0.19 -23.61 7.90
CA VAL A 2 -0.45 -22.91 6.63
C VAL A 2 0.72 -21.97 6.40
N ASP A 3 1.44 -22.19 5.31
CA ASP A 3 2.47 -21.28 4.82
C ASP A 3 1.82 -19.92 4.62
N ASN A 4 2.12 -18.97 5.50
CA ASN A 4 1.71 -17.59 5.36
C ASN A 4 2.49 -17.04 4.14
N PRO A 5 1.83 -16.65 3.03
CA PRO A 5 2.55 -16.05 1.92
C PRO A 5 3.28 -14.82 2.46
N LEU A 6 4.59 -14.78 2.23
CA LEU A 6 5.46 -13.67 2.60
C LEU A 6 4.98 -12.43 1.84
N TYR A 7 4.04 -11.70 2.45
CA TYR A 7 3.72 -10.34 2.03
C TYR A 7 5.03 -9.56 1.99
N PRO A 8 5.26 -8.72 0.97
CA PRO A 8 6.38 -7.80 1.02
C PRO A 8 6.22 -6.99 2.31
N ASN A 9 7.13 -7.25 3.25
CA ASN A 9 7.25 -6.52 4.50
C ASN A 9 7.17 -5.02 4.16
N TYR A 10 6.48 -4.23 4.98
CA TYR A 10 6.49 -2.77 4.90
C TYR A 10 7.91 -2.22 4.64
N ASP A 11 8.94 -2.83 5.25
CA ASP A 11 10.34 -2.49 5.01
C ASP A 11 10.76 -2.64 3.54
N THR A 12 10.35 -3.72 2.87
CA THR A 12 10.62 -3.97 1.44
C THR A 12 9.85 -3.01 0.52
N LEU A 13 8.64 -2.59 0.92
CA LEU A 13 7.88 -1.59 0.17
C LEU A 13 8.51 -0.19 0.33
N MET A 14 9.08 0.10 1.50
CA MET A 14 9.77 1.35 1.84
C MET A 14 11.21 1.44 1.30
N GLU A 15 11.78 0.33 0.82
CA GLU A 15 13.01 0.32 0.01
C GLU A 15 12.78 0.94 -1.38
N ASN A 16 11.53 0.97 -1.86
CA ASN A 16 11.18 1.70 -3.07
C ASN A 16 11.17 3.22 -2.79
N THR A 17 12.09 3.94 -3.46
CA THR A 17 12.29 5.37 -3.24
C THR A 17 11.04 6.20 -3.59
N GLU A 18 10.27 5.80 -4.61
CA GLU A 18 9.03 6.49 -4.98
C GLU A 18 7.94 6.32 -3.92
N VAL A 19 7.77 5.10 -3.40
CA VAL A 19 6.77 4.80 -2.37
C VAL A 19 7.10 5.53 -1.07
N ARG A 20 8.39 5.56 -0.69
CA ARG A 20 8.84 6.30 0.48
C ARG A 20 8.59 7.80 0.34
N SER A 21 9.00 8.41 -0.77
CA SER A 21 8.76 9.84 -1.03
C SER A 21 7.27 10.16 -1.01
N PHE A 22 6.43 9.33 -1.63
CA PHE A 22 4.99 9.46 -1.58
C PHE A 22 4.45 9.43 -0.15
N CYS A 23 4.91 8.49 0.68
CA CYS A 23 4.47 8.39 2.07
C CYS A 23 4.89 9.62 2.90
N GLU A 24 6.11 10.12 2.70
CA GLU A 24 6.62 11.32 3.37
C GLU A 24 5.85 12.58 2.97
N GLU A 25 5.67 12.82 1.66
CA GLU A 25 4.94 13.97 1.11
C GLU A 25 3.48 14.01 1.56
N ASN A 26 2.86 12.85 1.75
CA ASN A 26 1.44 12.72 2.10
C ASN A 26 1.19 12.46 3.59
N ASN A 27 2.21 12.56 4.45
CA ASN A 27 2.13 12.28 5.89
C ASN A 27 1.52 10.90 6.21
N ILE A 28 1.86 9.91 5.41
CA ILE A 28 1.48 8.52 5.64
C ILE A 28 2.43 7.94 6.68
N GLU A 29 1.87 7.40 7.76
CA GLU A 29 2.60 6.67 8.79
C GLU A 29 2.73 5.18 8.39
N LEU A 30 1.69 4.62 7.79
CA LEU A 30 1.64 3.21 7.40
C LEU A 30 0.89 3.05 6.08
N LEU A 31 1.44 2.24 5.19
CA LEU A 31 0.85 1.83 3.92
C LEU A 31 0.88 0.31 3.85
N VAL A 32 -0.29 -0.32 3.74
CA VAL A 32 -0.41 -1.78 3.70
C VAL A 32 -1.14 -2.22 2.44
N PHE A 33 -0.52 -3.15 1.72
CA PHE A 33 -1.13 -3.83 0.59
C PHE A 33 -1.74 -5.16 1.05
N PHE A 34 -3.00 -5.41 0.73
CA PHE A 34 -3.71 -6.61 1.16
C PHE A 34 -4.70 -7.12 0.10
N GLY A 35 -5.41 -8.21 0.39
CA GLY A 35 -6.42 -8.79 -0.50
C GLY A 35 -5.83 -9.68 -1.61
N SER A 36 -6.63 -9.98 -2.62
CA SER A 36 -6.33 -10.98 -3.68
C SER A 36 -5.03 -10.72 -4.42
N HIS A 37 -4.70 -9.46 -4.69
CA HIS A 37 -3.42 -9.12 -5.31
C HIS A 37 -2.21 -9.31 -4.40
N ALA A 38 -2.38 -9.20 -3.09
CA ALA A 38 -1.31 -9.46 -2.13
C ALA A 38 -1.16 -10.96 -1.84
N SER A 39 -2.25 -11.74 -1.89
CA SER A 39 -2.23 -13.19 -1.71
C SER A 39 -1.87 -13.98 -2.99
N GLY A 40 -1.92 -13.32 -4.16
CA GLY A 40 -1.71 -13.97 -5.46
C GLY A 40 -2.95 -14.64 -6.05
N GLU A 41 -4.09 -14.61 -5.35
CA GLU A 41 -5.38 -15.14 -5.81
C GLU A 41 -6.12 -14.15 -6.71
N ILE A 42 -5.46 -13.69 -7.77
CA ILE A 42 -5.93 -12.60 -8.64
C ILE A 42 -6.96 -13.12 -9.64
N HIS A 43 -8.09 -12.43 -9.73
CA HIS A 43 -9.12 -12.63 -10.76
C HIS A 43 -9.26 -11.38 -11.64
N HIS A 44 -9.88 -11.51 -12.81
CA HIS A 44 -9.98 -10.41 -13.77
C HIS A 44 -10.77 -9.20 -13.27
N GLU A 45 -11.65 -9.39 -12.27
CA GLU A 45 -12.43 -8.35 -11.58
C GLU A 45 -11.83 -7.98 -10.22
N SER A 46 -10.62 -8.44 -9.90
CA SER A 46 -10.00 -8.14 -8.61
C SER A 46 -9.67 -6.67 -8.48
N ASP A 47 -10.10 -6.10 -7.35
CA ASP A 47 -9.71 -4.77 -6.92
C ASP A 47 -8.34 -4.77 -6.24
N ILE A 48 -7.65 -3.64 -6.32
CA ILE A 48 -6.41 -3.37 -5.59
C ILE A 48 -6.77 -2.79 -4.22
N ASN A 49 -6.45 -3.52 -3.15
CA ASN A 49 -6.80 -3.13 -1.78
C ASN A 49 -5.59 -2.54 -1.04
N VAL A 50 -5.76 -1.32 -0.54
CA VAL A 50 -4.71 -0.57 0.17
C VAL A 50 -5.29 0.05 1.44
N ALA A 51 -4.61 -0.16 2.58
CA ALA A 51 -4.92 0.51 3.83
C ALA A 51 -3.85 1.56 4.15
N VAL A 52 -4.29 2.73 4.59
CA VAL A 52 -3.42 3.89 4.88
C VAL A 52 -3.68 4.38 6.30
N LYS A 53 -2.63 4.53 7.10
CA LYS A 53 -2.64 5.28 8.35
C LYS A 53 -1.94 6.61 8.13
N LEU A 54 -2.62 7.71 8.43
CA LEU A 54 -2.03 9.04 8.40
C LEU A 54 -1.39 9.37 9.76
N LYS A 55 -0.34 10.18 9.77
CA LYS A 55 0.27 10.69 11.00
C LYS A 55 -0.73 11.56 11.77
N GLU A 56 -0.69 11.50 13.10
CA GLU A 56 -1.51 12.38 13.95
C GLU A 56 -1.25 13.86 13.62
N GLY A 57 -2.33 14.65 13.55
CA GLY A 57 -2.25 16.07 13.18
C GLY A 57 -2.30 16.36 11.68
N SER A 58 -2.41 15.36 10.81
CA SER A 58 -2.73 15.58 9.39
C SER A 58 -4.19 16.00 9.19
N ILE A 59 -4.47 17.31 9.32
CA ILE A 59 -5.83 17.88 9.20
C ILE A 59 -6.18 18.32 7.76
N ARG A 60 -5.62 17.69 6.71
CA ARG A 60 -6.02 18.03 5.32
C ARG A 60 -6.20 16.78 4.49
N GLY A 61 -7.24 16.80 3.66
CA GLY A 61 -7.70 15.67 2.87
C GLY A 61 -6.56 14.94 2.16
N PHE A 62 -6.51 13.63 2.38
CA PHE A 62 -5.63 12.72 1.67
C PHE A 62 -6.12 12.61 0.21
N LYS A 63 -5.24 12.95 -0.75
CA LYS A 63 -5.51 12.75 -2.17
C LYS A 63 -4.44 11.84 -2.75
N ALA A 64 -4.70 10.54 -2.74
CA ALA A 64 -3.91 9.60 -3.51
C ALA A 64 -4.27 9.72 -5.00
N ARG A 65 -3.24 9.74 -5.85
CA ARG A 65 -3.39 9.53 -7.28
C ARG A 65 -2.89 8.11 -7.57
N ILE A 66 -3.78 7.26 -8.05
CA ILE A 66 -3.44 5.90 -8.51
C ILE A 66 -3.38 5.98 -10.03
N ASP A 67 -2.17 6.03 -10.58
CA ASP A 67 -1.98 5.88 -12.03
C ASP A 67 -1.91 4.38 -12.34
N LEU A 68 -3.03 3.81 -12.80
CA LEU A 68 -3.09 2.45 -13.32
C LEU A 68 -2.45 2.47 -14.72
N GLN A 69 -1.25 1.92 -14.87
CA GLN A 69 -0.67 1.65 -16.18
C GLN A 69 -1.17 0.30 -16.67
N THR A 70 -1.97 0.32 -17.74
CA THR A 70 -2.45 -0.85 -18.49
C THR A 70 -1.45 -1.26 -19.56
#